data_AF-A0AAW2IC77-F1
#
_entry.id   AF-A0AAW2IC77-F1
#
_cell.length_a   1.000
_cell.length_b   1.000
_cell.length_c   1.000
_cell.angle_alpha   90.00
_cell.angle_beta   90.00
_cell.angle_gamma   90.00
#
_symmetry.space_group_name_H-M   'P 1'
#
loop_
_entity.id
_entity.type
_entity.pdbx_description
1 polymer ?
#
loop_
_entity_poly.entity_id
_entity_poly.type
_entity_poly.pdbx_seq_one_letter_code
_entity_poly.pdbx_strand_id
1 'polypeptide(L)'
;MSEVSPKKVWKKNLYENSGFPDNYTDESFLQDLRKNIHKRDVTVLQAILTAGVVTEKICVVVVFSVIFVYLYNGWVEPETVFVHSNSTVCFLYLYYIKCHSLNPYRVTLARSMRMVVIFLVFCYILSPLLKTLTDTISTDTIYATASFMMFVHIIFCDYKCSTAVVSSSLSLNAAIFSAVCLASRLQTPFHAFVFLTLSAQFFVLYPYFSHAAMILLTYLLVCSVSMFMSFLYSMVVLFINLICPVLFTHWQIYKNNIYGPWDEAVIKNRGEYSES
;
A
#
# COMPACT_ATOMS: atom_id res chain seq x y z
N MET A 1 72.26 11.31 16.05
CA MET A 1 71.05 12.17 16.08
C MET A 1 70.03 11.47 15.18
N SER A 2 69.14 10.65 15.74
CA SER A 2 68.12 9.97 14.94
C SER A 2 67.08 11.00 14.48
N GLU A 3 66.97 11.23 13.18
CA GLU A 3 65.95 12.08 12.58
C GLU A 3 64.57 11.58 13.01
N VAL A 4 63.87 12.38 13.82
CA VAL A 4 62.47 12.14 14.15
C VAL A 4 61.69 12.41 12.86
N SER A 5 61.28 11.36 12.18
CA SER A 5 60.39 11.47 11.04
C SER A 5 59.14 12.25 11.46
N PRO A 6 58.66 13.21 10.64
CA PRO A 6 57.51 14.02 11.01
C PRO A 6 56.32 13.08 11.24
N LYS A 7 55.68 13.18 12.41
CA LYS A 7 54.44 12.44 12.68
C LYS A 7 53.45 12.76 11.57
N LYS A 8 53.00 11.72 10.87
CA LYS A 8 51.99 11.85 9.82
C LYS A 8 50.72 12.42 10.47
N VAL A 9 50.25 13.55 9.95
CA VAL A 9 48.99 14.16 10.42
C VAL A 9 47.85 13.26 9.97
N TRP A 10 46.93 12.95 10.88
CA TRP A 10 45.73 12.19 10.56
C TRP A 10 44.92 12.93 9.49
N LYS A 11 44.37 12.18 8.53
CA LYS A 11 43.52 12.73 7.47
C LYS A 11 42.17 12.05 7.47
N LYS A 12 41.12 12.80 7.15
CA LYS A 12 39.75 12.27 7.11
C LYS A 12 39.47 11.47 5.84
N ASN A 13 40.14 10.33 5.70
CA ASN A 13 39.96 9.36 4.62
C ASN A 13 40.13 7.93 5.15
N LEU A 14 39.64 6.94 4.39
CA LEU A 14 39.64 5.56 4.83
C LEU A 14 41.01 4.88 4.75
N TYR A 15 41.92 5.38 3.90
CA TYR A 15 43.10 4.61 3.47
C TYR A 15 44.46 5.26 3.79
N GLU A 16 44.55 6.57 4.09
CA GLU A 16 45.86 7.22 4.26
C GLU A 16 46.38 7.17 5.72
N ASN A 17 45.59 6.70 6.69
CA ASN A 17 45.93 6.75 8.12
C ASN A 17 46.73 5.54 8.63
N SER A 18 47.83 5.19 7.96
CA SER A 18 48.74 4.14 8.42
C SER A 18 49.59 4.61 9.62
N GLY A 19 49.64 3.81 10.68
CA GLY A 19 50.47 4.09 11.88
C GLY A 19 49.72 4.66 13.09
N PHE A 20 48.39 4.80 13.00
CA PHE A 20 47.53 5.09 14.15
C PHE A 20 46.94 3.80 14.72
N PRO A 21 46.66 3.73 16.03
CA PRO A 21 45.89 2.63 16.61
C PRO A 21 44.52 2.46 15.94
N ASP A 22 44.01 1.24 15.85
CA ASP A 22 42.71 0.94 15.21
C ASP A 22 41.52 1.69 15.84
N ASN A 23 41.64 2.09 17.11
CA ASN A 23 40.62 2.86 17.85
C ASN A 23 40.90 4.36 17.90
N TYR A 24 41.87 4.87 17.13
CA TYR A 24 42.20 6.29 17.13
C TYR A 24 41.15 7.11 16.37
N THR A 25 40.60 8.12 17.05
CA THR A 25 39.71 9.13 16.46
C THR A 25 40.31 10.51 16.69
N ASP A 26 40.53 11.26 15.62
CA ASP A 26 41.10 12.60 15.69
C ASP A 26 40.08 13.62 16.22
N GLU A 27 40.54 14.68 16.91
CA GLU A 27 39.68 15.72 17.47
C GLU A 27 38.87 16.46 16.38
N SER A 28 39.38 16.50 15.13
CA SER A 28 38.69 17.09 13.99
C SER A 28 37.57 16.23 13.42
N PHE A 29 37.43 14.97 13.87
CA PHE A 29 36.50 14.00 13.28
C PHE A 29 35.05 14.50 13.30
N LEU A 30 34.60 15.09 14.41
CA LEU A 30 33.23 15.60 14.57
C LEU A 30 33.05 17.07 14.16
N GLN A 31 34.10 17.76 13.69
CA GLN A 31 34.00 19.19 13.33
C GLN A 31 33.02 19.44 12.17
N ASP A 32 32.89 18.50 11.24
CA ASP A 32 31.98 18.60 10.09
C ASP A 32 30.58 18.01 10.37
N LEU A 33 30.27 17.65 11.62
CA LEU A 33 28.98 17.09 11.97
C LEU A 33 27.89 18.15 11.79
N ARG A 34 26.96 17.88 10.90
CA ARG A 34 25.81 18.74 10.63
C ARG A 34 24.54 18.02 11.08
N LYS A 35 23.60 18.76 11.65
CA LYS A 35 22.31 18.19 12.06
C LYS A 35 21.21 18.71 11.14
N ASN A 36 20.27 17.84 10.79
CA ASN A 36 18.99 18.21 10.17
C ASN A 36 19.11 18.97 8.84
N ILE A 37 20.15 18.73 8.02
CA ILE A 37 20.37 19.41 6.73
C ILE A 37 19.13 19.34 5.81
N HIS A 38 18.49 18.17 5.75
CA HIS A 38 17.34 17.91 4.88
C HIS A 38 16.00 17.87 5.64
N LYS A 39 15.87 18.64 6.73
CA LYS A 39 14.62 18.68 7.49
C LYS A 39 13.52 19.35 6.66
N ARG A 40 12.53 18.57 6.24
CA ARG A 40 11.27 19.06 5.66
C ARG A 40 10.17 18.87 6.69
N ASP A 41 9.65 19.96 7.22
CA ASP A 41 8.52 19.94 8.14
C ASP A 41 7.22 19.75 7.35
N VAL A 42 6.34 18.88 7.85
CA VAL A 42 5.06 18.58 7.19
C VAL A 42 3.99 19.36 7.91
N THR A 43 3.19 20.13 7.16
CA THR A 43 2.06 20.84 7.76
C THR A 43 0.98 19.86 8.21
N VAL A 44 0.21 20.22 9.25
CA VAL A 44 -0.89 19.38 9.76
C VAL A 44 -1.86 19.00 8.63
N LEU A 45 -2.23 19.96 7.78
CA LEU A 45 -3.12 19.71 6.65
C LEU A 45 -2.54 18.68 5.67
N GLN A 46 -1.25 18.81 5.32
CA GLN A 46 -0.59 17.85 4.44
C GLN A 46 -0.51 16.46 5.09
N ALA A 47 -0.29 16.38 6.40
CA ALA A 47 -0.30 15.11 7.12
C ALA A 47 -1.70 14.46 7.12
N ILE A 48 -2.76 15.25 7.29
CA ILE A 48 -4.16 14.77 7.22
C ILE A 48 -4.48 14.25 5.81
N LEU A 49 -4.16 15.02 4.76
CA LEU A 49 -4.39 14.61 3.37
C LEU A 49 -3.64 13.30 3.04
N THR A 50 -2.40 13.17 3.53
CA THR A 50 -1.59 11.95 3.33
C THR A 50 -2.15 10.76 4.11
N ALA A 51 -2.65 10.96 5.33
CA ALA A 51 -3.33 9.91 6.10
C ALA A 51 -4.63 9.44 5.44
N GLY A 52 -5.27 10.30 4.64
CA GLY A 52 -6.42 9.94 3.80
C GLY A 52 -6.12 8.78 2.84
N VAL A 53 -4.91 8.73 2.26
CA VAL A 53 -4.48 7.64 1.37
C VAL A 53 -4.42 6.30 2.12
N VAL A 54 -3.96 6.32 3.38
CA VAL A 54 -3.93 5.12 4.23
C VAL A 54 -5.34 4.63 4.53
N THR A 55 -6.21 5.56 4.92
CA THR A 55 -7.61 5.30 5.23
C THR A 55 -8.36 4.73 4.03
N GLU A 56 -8.09 5.24 2.83
CA GLU A 56 -8.70 4.75 1.59
C GLU A 56 -8.40 3.25 1.34
N LYS A 57 -7.17 2.79 1.59
CA LYS A 57 -6.81 1.36 1.47
C LYS A 57 -7.51 0.50 2.51
N ILE A 58 -7.63 1.00 3.74
CA ILE A 58 -8.40 0.33 4.80
C ILE A 58 -9.87 0.23 4.38
N CYS A 59 -10.44 1.30 3.82
CA CYS A 59 -11.81 1.33 3.33
C CYS A 59 -12.04 0.28 2.24
N VAL A 60 -11.11 0.13 1.29
CA VAL A 60 -11.21 -0.92 0.26
C VAL A 60 -11.25 -2.32 0.85
N VAL A 61 -10.38 -2.63 1.83
CA VAL A 61 -10.40 -3.92 2.52
C VAL A 61 -11.73 -4.15 3.25
N VAL A 62 -12.21 -3.14 3.98
CA VAL A 62 -13.47 -3.23 4.73
C VAL A 62 -14.66 -3.40 3.79
N VAL A 63 -14.74 -2.65 2.69
CA VAL A 63 -15.81 -2.79 1.69
C VAL A 63 -15.79 -4.18 1.08
N PHE A 64 -14.61 -4.70 0.72
CA PHE A 64 -14.47 -6.06 0.20
C PHE A 64 -14.95 -7.11 1.21
N SER A 65 -14.59 -6.98 2.49
CA SER A 65 -15.07 -7.85 3.56
C SER A 65 -16.57 -7.72 3.82
N VAL A 66 -17.15 -6.53 3.71
CA VAL A 66 -18.61 -6.35 3.83
C VAL A 66 -19.32 -7.03 2.66
N ILE A 67 -18.83 -6.88 1.42
CA ILE A 67 -19.42 -7.59 0.27
C ILE A 67 -19.39 -9.11 0.48
N PHE A 68 -18.32 -9.66 1.07
CA PHE A 68 -18.28 -11.07 1.47
C PHE A 68 -19.43 -11.42 2.42
N VAL A 69 -19.64 -10.64 3.49
CA VAL A 69 -20.72 -10.86 4.47
C VAL A 69 -22.10 -10.83 3.80
N TYR A 70 -22.32 -9.88 2.89
CA TYR A 70 -23.56 -9.78 2.11
C TYR A 70 -23.82 -11.01 1.24
N LEU A 71 -22.80 -11.50 0.53
CA LEU A 71 -22.89 -12.71 -0.29
C LEU A 71 -23.02 -13.98 0.56
N TYR A 72 -22.34 -14.05 1.70
CA TYR A 72 -22.37 -15.19 2.61
C TYR A 72 -23.76 -15.38 3.24
N ASN A 73 -24.35 -14.28 3.71
CA ASN A 73 -25.69 -14.27 4.30
C ASN A 73 -26.83 -14.30 3.25
N GLY A 74 -26.51 -14.18 1.95
CA GLY A 74 -27.51 -14.13 0.89
C GLY A 74 -28.37 -12.85 0.90
N TRP A 75 -27.88 -11.75 1.47
CA TRP A 75 -28.60 -10.47 1.49
C TRP A 75 -28.63 -9.78 0.13
N VAL A 76 -27.69 -10.12 -0.75
CA VAL A 76 -27.61 -9.62 -2.11
C VAL A 76 -27.28 -10.79 -3.04
N GLU A 77 -27.95 -10.83 -4.18
CA GLU A 77 -27.73 -11.84 -5.21
C GLU A 77 -26.39 -11.63 -5.92
N PRO A 78 -25.62 -12.70 -6.21
CA PRO A 78 -24.31 -12.58 -6.87
C PRO A 78 -24.41 -11.94 -8.27
N GLU A 79 -25.52 -12.12 -8.97
CA GLU A 79 -25.77 -11.53 -10.29
C GLU A 79 -25.81 -10.00 -10.22
N THR A 80 -26.52 -9.46 -9.23
CA THR A 80 -26.61 -8.01 -9.03
C THR A 80 -25.25 -7.41 -8.71
N VAL A 81 -24.46 -8.05 -7.83
CA VAL A 81 -23.10 -7.62 -7.50
C VAL A 81 -22.21 -7.62 -8.74
N PHE A 82 -22.27 -8.69 -9.53
CA PHE A 82 -21.48 -8.84 -10.74
C PHE A 82 -21.82 -7.77 -11.78
N VAL A 83 -23.10 -7.53 -12.05
CA VAL A 83 -23.51 -6.52 -13.04
C VAL A 83 -23.12 -5.12 -12.59
N HIS A 84 -23.36 -4.75 -11.34
CA HIS A 84 -23.04 -3.41 -10.84
C HIS A 84 -21.52 -3.16 -10.79
N SER A 85 -20.74 -4.14 -10.34
CA SER A 85 -19.29 -3.98 -10.24
C SER A 85 -18.62 -3.87 -11.61
N ASN A 86 -18.99 -4.74 -12.56
CA ASN A 86 -18.46 -4.67 -13.92
C ASN A 86 -18.95 -3.41 -14.66
N SER A 87 -20.18 -2.97 -14.44
CA SER A 87 -20.69 -1.71 -15.00
C SER A 87 -19.91 -0.51 -14.47
N THR A 88 -19.59 -0.49 -13.17
CA THR A 88 -18.80 0.57 -12.55
C THR A 88 -17.39 0.62 -13.12
N VAL A 89 -16.71 -0.52 -13.23
CA VAL A 89 -15.37 -0.60 -13.83
C VAL A 89 -15.39 -0.19 -15.30
N CYS A 90 -16.39 -0.63 -16.06
CA CYS A 90 -16.57 -0.24 -17.45
C CYS A 90 -16.77 1.29 -17.58
N PHE A 91 -17.64 1.88 -16.76
CA PHE A 91 -17.88 3.33 -16.75
C PHE A 91 -16.61 4.13 -16.40
N LEU A 92 -15.90 3.73 -15.34
CA LEU A 92 -14.66 4.39 -14.92
C LEU A 92 -13.57 4.29 -15.97
N TYR A 93 -13.47 3.13 -16.63
CA TYR A 93 -12.56 2.94 -17.75
C TYR A 93 -12.95 3.85 -18.92
N LEU A 94 -14.23 3.89 -19.33
CA LEU A 94 -14.70 4.78 -20.39
C LEU A 94 -14.43 6.26 -20.08
N TYR A 95 -14.64 6.67 -18.83
CA TYR A 95 -14.32 8.01 -18.35
C TYR A 95 -12.82 8.31 -18.45
N TYR A 96 -11.96 7.36 -18.01
CA TYR A 96 -10.50 7.48 -18.10
C TYR A 96 -10.02 7.71 -19.54
N ILE A 97 -10.57 6.97 -20.50
CA ILE A 97 -10.24 7.13 -21.93
C ILE A 97 -10.59 8.53 -22.42
N LYS A 98 -11.80 8.99 -22.06
CA LYS A 98 -12.31 10.29 -22.49
C LYS A 98 -11.44 11.43 -21.98
N CYS A 99 -11.01 11.36 -20.72
CA CYS A 99 -10.16 12.37 -20.11
C CYS A 99 -8.72 12.36 -20.63
N HIS A 100 -8.15 11.20 -20.95
CA HIS A 100 -6.73 11.05 -21.29
C HIS A 100 -6.49 10.78 -22.80
N SER A 101 -7.34 11.34 -23.67
CA SER A 101 -7.40 11.09 -25.12
C SER A 101 -6.09 11.43 -25.85
N LEU A 102 -5.19 10.44 -25.95
CA LEU A 102 -4.09 10.40 -26.93
C LEU A 102 -4.29 9.19 -27.86
N ASN A 103 -3.83 9.31 -29.10
CA ASN A 103 -4.17 8.44 -30.25
C ASN A 103 -3.82 6.92 -30.18
N PRO A 104 -2.99 6.33 -29.28
CA PRO A 104 -2.71 4.87 -29.31
C PRO A 104 -3.77 4.00 -28.61
N TYR A 105 -5.03 4.44 -28.54
CA TYR A 105 -6.02 3.87 -27.63
C TYR A 105 -6.71 2.58 -28.14
N ARG A 106 -7.02 2.46 -29.44
CA ARG A 106 -7.77 1.31 -29.99
C ARG A 106 -7.02 -0.03 -29.86
N VAL A 107 -5.71 -0.03 -30.09
CA VAL A 107 -4.85 -1.22 -29.95
C VAL A 107 -4.73 -1.62 -28.47
N THR A 108 -4.66 -0.63 -27.58
CA THR A 108 -4.59 -0.85 -26.13
C THR A 108 -5.91 -1.42 -25.60
N LEU A 109 -7.06 -0.92 -26.06
CA LEU A 109 -8.39 -1.42 -25.72
C LEU A 109 -8.56 -2.88 -26.10
N ALA A 110 -8.25 -3.27 -27.35
CA ALA A 110 -8.39 -4.66 -27.78
C ALA A 110 -7.53 -5.61 -26.94
N ARG A 111 -6.32 -5.18 -26.57
CA ARG A 111 -5.43 -5.93 -25.68
C ARG A 111 -6.02 -6.05 -24.27
N SER A 112 -6.52 -4.96 -23.69
CA SER A 112 -7.16 -4.96 -22.35
C SER A 112 -8.40 -5.86 -22.32
N MET A 113 -9.28 -5.75 -23.32
CA MET A 113 -10.48 -6.60 -23.41
C MET A 113 -10.11 -8.08 -23.52
N ARG A 114 -9.08 -8.43 -24.30
CA ARG A 114 -8.58 -9.80 -24.37
C ARG A 114 -8.13 -10.32 -23.01
N MET A 115 -7.39 -9.52 -22.24
CA MET A 115 -6.94 -9.91 -20.89
C MET A 115 -8.11 -10.10 -19.92
N VAL A 116 -9.10 -9.20 -19.96
CA VAL A 116 -10.31 -9.29 -19.14
C VAL A 116 -11.10 -10.56 -19.47
N VAL A 117 -11.34 -10.85 -20.75
CA VAL A 117 -12.05 -12.06 -21.16
C VAL A 117 -11.30 -13.32 -20.73
N ILE A 118 -9.98 -13.38 -20.95
CA ILE A 118 -9.16 -14.52 -20.50
C ILE A 118 -9.27 -14.70 -18.98
N PHE A 119 -9.16 -13.61 -18.21
CA PHE A 119 -9.31 -13.65 -16.76
C PHE A 119 -10.68 -14.16 -16.32
N LEU A 120 -11.76 -13.63 -16.88
CA LEU A 120 -13.13 -14.03 -16.54
C LEU A 120 -13.38 -15.50 -16.87
N VAL A 121 -13.00 -15.97 -18.06
CA VAL A 121 -13.18 -17.36 -18.48
C VAL A 121 -12.39 -18.30 -17.57
N PHE A 122 -11.11 -17.99 -17.33
CA PHE A 122 -10.27 -18.81 -16.48
C PHE A 122 -10.78 -18.85 -15.03
N CYS A 123 -11.15 -17.70 -14.47
CA CYS A 123 -11.70 -17.60 -13.12
C CYS A 123 -13.02 -18.36 -12.99
N TYR A 124 -13.89 -18.30 -14.01
CA TYR A 124 -15.15 -19.03 -14.02
C TYR A 124 -14.93 -20.55 -14.00
N ILE A 125 -14.06 -21.05 -14.87
CA ILE A 125 -13.72 -22.49 -14.95
C ILE A 125 -13.06 -22.96 -13.66
N LEU A 126 -12.18 -22.15 -13.06
CA LEU A 126 -11.46 -22.51 -11.83
C LEU A 126 -12.30 -22.30 -10.56
N SER A 127 -13.43 -21.59 -10.63
CA SER A 127 -14.26 -21.26 -9.47
C SER A 127 -14.71 -22.47 -8.63
N PRO A 128 -15.09 -23.64 -9.21
CA PRO A 128 -15.44 -24.79 -8.40
C PRO A 128 -14.24 -25.35 -7.63
N LEU A 129 -13.05 -25.33 -8.24
CA LEU A 129 -11.81 -25.77 -7.61
C LEU A 129 -11.39 -24.82 -6.48
N LEU A 130 -11.45 -23.51 -6.70
CA LEU A 130 -11.12 -22.53 -5.66
C LEU A 130 -12.11 -22.58 -4.50
N LYS A 131 -13.39 -22.87 -4.79
CA LYS A 131 -14.40 -23.06 -3.75
C LYS A 131 -14.08 -24.28 -2.88
N THR A 132 -13.63 -25.39 -3.45
CA THR A 132 -13.37 -26.63 -2.71
C THR A 132 -11.96 -26.75 -2.14
N LEU A 133 -11.02 -25.88 -2.56
CA LEU A 133 -9.61 -25.95 -2.19
C LEU A 133 -9.36 -26.00 -0.67
N THR A 134 -10.13 -25.22 0.08
CA THR A 134 -9.96 -25.08 1.53
C THR A 134 -11.16 -25.62 2.32
N ASP A 135 -11.93 -26.54 1.71
CA ASP A 135 -13.15 -27.06 2.31
C ASP A 135 -12.92 -27.95 3.53
N THR A 136 -11.76 -28.60 3.57
CA THR A 136 -11.32 -29.44 4.69
C THR A 136 -10.81 -28.66 5.89
N ILE A 137 -10.58 -27.35 5.76
CA ILE A 137 -10.09 -26.48 6.83
C ILE A 137 -11.27 -25.87 7.58
N SER A 138 -11.17 -25.76 8.90
CA SER A 138 -12.23 -25.16 9.73
C SER A 138 -12.49 -23.70 9.35
N THR A 139 -13.76 -23.30 9.43
CA THR A 139 -14.22 -21.92 9.12
C THR A 139 -13.51 -20.86 9.95
N ASP A 140 -13.29 -21.12 11.23
CA ASP A 140 -12.66 -20.16 12.13
C ASP A 140 -11.20 -19.91 11.75
N THR A 141 -10.49 -20.96 11.35
CA THR A 141 -9.11 -20.85 10.84
C THR A 141 -9.09 -20.07 9.54
N ILE A 142 -10.07 -20.27 8.66
CA ILE A 142 -10.19 -19.54 7.40
C ILE A 142 -10.44 -18.05 7.65
N TYR A 143 -11.33 -17.68 8.57
CA TYR A 143 -11.55 -16.28 8.91
C TYR A 143 -10.34 -15.64 9.59
N ALA A 144 -9.64 -16.36 10.47
CA ALA A 144 -8.43 -15.87 11.11
C ALA A 144 -7.29 -15.64 10.09
N THR A 145 -7.05 -16.62 9.22
CA THR A 145 -6.00 -16.54 8.18
C THR A 145 -6.31 -15.48 7.13
N ALA A 146 -7.57 -15.37 6.68
CA ALA A 146 -8.01 -14.30 5.78
C ALA A 146 -7.80 -12.92 6.41
N SER A 147 -8.23 -12.74 7.66
CA SER A 147 -8.05 -11.46 8.38
C SER A 147 -6.57 -11.11 8.53
N PHE A 148 -5.73 -12.06 8.92
CA PHE A 148 -4.28 -11.86 9.01
C PHE A 148 -3.67 -11.45 7.67
N MET A 149 -4.08 -12.08 6.57
CA MET A 149 -3.58 -11.77 5.24
C MET A 149 -4.06 -10.40 4.72
N MET A 150 -5.25 -9.95 5.13
CA MET A 150 -5.68 -8.56 4.90
C MET A 150 -4.85 -7.55 5.69
N PHE A 151 -4.43 -7.87 6.92
CA PHE A 151 -3.46 -7.03 7.65
C PHE A 151 -2.10 -6.97 6.95
N VAL A 152 -1.59 -8.10 6.49
CA VAL A 152 -0.35 -8.15 5.68
C VAL A 152 -0.51 -7.31 4.41
N HIS A 153 -1.65 -7.40 3.73
CA HIS A 153 -1.95 -6.57 2.56
C HIS A 153 -1.83 -5.07 2.87
N ILE A 154 -2.48 -4.60 3.95
CA ILE A 154 -2.45 -3.20 4.37
C ILE A 154 -1.00 -2.76 4.69
N ILE A 155 -0.26 -3.53 5.49
CA ILE A 155 1.11 -3.16 5.91
C ILE A 155 2.06 -2.98 4.72
N PHE A 156 1.99 -3.87 3.73
CA PHE A 156 2.93 -3.90 2.60
C PHE A 156 2.39 -3.21 1.34
N CYS A 157 1.20 -2.61 1.39
CA CYS A 157 0.60 -1.93 0.24
C CYS A 157 1.44 -0.71 -0.16
N ASP A 158 1.47 -0.41 -1.46
CA ASP A 158 2.10 0.81 -1.95
C ASP A 158 1.18 2.02 -1.74
N TYR A 159 1.53 2.84 -0.76
CA TYR A 159 0.86 4.11 -0.45
C TYR A 159 1.37 5.29 -1.29
N LYS A 160 2.15 5.02 -2.36
CA LYS A 160 2.79 6.02 -3.23
C LYS A 160 3.74 6.96 -2.47
N CYS A 161 4.32 6.46 -1.39
CA CYS A 161 5.32 7.15 -0.58
C CYS A 161 6.70 6.54 -0.87
N SER A 162 7.72 7.37 -1.10
CA SER A 162 9.08 6.96 -1.50
C SER A 162 9.91 6.24 -0.42
N THR A 163 9.31 5.36 0.39
CA THR A 163 9.97 4.68 1.52
C THR A 163 10.19 3.19 1.29
N ALA A 164 11.27 2.65 1.89
CA ALA A 164 11.91 1.37 1.54
C ALA A 164 11.22 0.07 1.98
N VAL A 165 10.03 0.10 2.59
CA VAL A 165 9.39 -1.11 3.19
C VAL A 165 8.10 -1.50 2.47
N VAL A 166 8.04 -1.33 1.15
CA VAL A 166 6.86 -1.66 0.34
C VAL A 166 7.19 -2.83 -0.57
N SER A 167 6.43 -3.93 -0.45
CA SER A 167 6.47 -5.05 -1.39
C SER A 167 5.10 -5.23 -2.00
N SER A 168 4.89 -4.58 -3.15
CA SER A 168 3.62 -4.63 -3.89
C SER A 168 3.19 -6.06 -4.22
N SER A 169 4.16 -6.92 -4.58
CA SER A 169 3.92 -8.34 -4.84
C SER A 169 3.45 -9.11 -3.60
N LEU A 170 4.07 -8.87 -2.43
CA LEU A 170 3.66 -9.53 -1.18
C LEU A 170 2.25 -9.10 -0.78
N SER A 171 1.99 -7.79 -0.85
CA SER A 171 0.69 -7.20 -0.53
C SER A 171 -0.43 -7.76 -1.42
N LEU A 172 -0.21 -7.81 -2.74
CA LEU A 172 -1.21 -8.31 -3.69
C LEU A 172 -1.44 -9.82 -3.52
N ASN A 173 -0.39 -10.61 -3.32
CA ASN A 173 -0.52 -12.05 -3.06
C ASN A 173 -1.29 -12.33 -1.76
N ALA A 174 -1.05 -11.55 -0.71
CA ALA A 174 -1.79 -11.68 0.56
C ALA A 174 -3.29 -11.38 0.38
N ALA A 175 -3.64 -10.31 -0.34
CA ALA A 175 -5.04 -9.99 -0.63
C ALA A 175 -5.74 -11.06 -1.47
N ILE A 176 -5.09 -11.57 -2.52
CA ILE A 176 -5.66 -12.64 -3.36
C ILE A 176 -5.82 -13.92 -2.54
N PHE A 177 -4.82 -14.29 -1.72
CA PHE A 177 -4.92 -15.46 -0.86
C PHE A 177 -6.09 -15.34 0.12
N SER A 178 -6.26 -14.18 0.77
CA SER A 178 -7.42 -13.94 1.63
C SER A 178 -8.74 -14.05 0.86
N ALA A 179 -8.81 -13.53 -0.37
CA ALA A 179 -10.01 -13.63 -1.20
C ALA A 179 -10.35 -15.09 -1.54
N VAL A 180 -9.35 -15.91 -1.87
CA VAL A 180 -9.53 -17.35 -2.15
C VAL A 180 -9.99 -18.10 -0.90
N CYS A 181 -9.39 -17.83 0.27
CA CYS A 181 -9.82 -18.40 1.54
C CYS A 181 -11.29 -18.08 1.86
N LEU A 182 -11.72 -16.82 1.69
CA LEU A 182 -13.11 -16.44 1.94
C LEU A 182 -14.06 -17.01 0.87
N ALA A 183 -13.65 -17.04 -0.40
CA ALA A 183 -14.46 -17.56 -1.50
C ALA A 183 -14.89 -19.02 -1.28
N SER A 184 -14.07 -19.83 -0.61
CA SER A 184 -14.38 -21.23 -0.32
C SER A 184 -15.58 -21.44 0.60
N ARG A 185 -15.94 -20.42 1.38
CA ARG A 185 -17.07 -20.47 2.32
C ARG A 185 -18.38 -19.95 1.70
N LEU A 186 -18.34 -19.43 0.47
CA LEU A 186 -19.54 -18.97 -0.24
C LEU A 186 -20.37 -20.15 -0.76
N GLN A 187 -21.68 -19.95 -0.92
CA GLN A 187 -22.65 -21.03 -1.12
C GLN A 187 -22.49 -21.79 -2.44
N THR A 188 -22.25 -21.11 -3.56
CA THR A 188 -22.11 -21.74 -4.89
C THR A 188 -20.79 -21.37 -5.58
N PRO A 189 -20.31 -22.17 -6.54
CA PRO A 189 -19.15 -21.79 -7.36
C PRO A 189 -19.33 -20.44 -8.06
N PHE A 190 -20.57 -20.09 -8.42
CA PHE A 190 -20.87 -18.78 -9.00
C PHE A 190 -20.64 -17.63 -8.02
N HIS A 191 -21.00 -17.78 -6.73
CA HIS A 191 -20.65 -16.77 -5.71
C HIS A 191 -19.13 -16.61 -5.57
N ALA A 192 -18.38 -17.73 -5.57
CA ALA A 192 -16.93 -17.71 -5.52
C ALA A 192 -16.33 -17.01 -6.74
N PHE A 193 -16.83 -17.29 -7.95
CA PHE A 193 -16.45 -16.58 -9.17
C PHE A 193 -16.66 -15.07 -9.04
N VAL A 194 -17.88 -14.63 -8.69
CA VAL A 194 -18.20 -13.19 -8.55
C VAL A 194 -17.28 -12.54 -7.52
N PHE A 195 -17.08 -13.17 -6.36
CA PHE A 195 -16.24 -12.63 -5.30
C PHE A 195 -14.75 -12.54 -5.69
N LEU A 196 -14.23 -13.51 -6.43
CA LEU A 196 -12.86 -13.48 -6.96
C LEU A 196 -12.70 -12.44 -8.08
N THR A 197 -13.74 -12.21 -8.89
CA THR A 197 -13.70 -11.10 -9.86
C THR A 197 -13.65 -9.74 -9.16
N LEU A 198 -14.39 -9.57 -8.05
CA LEU A 198 -14.29 -8.37 -7.22
C LEU A 198 -12.89 -8.21 -6.61
N SER A 199 -12.25 -9.28 -6.15
CA SER A 199 -10.90 -9.16 -5.56
C SER A 199 -9.91 -8.59 -6.58
N ALA A 200 -9.98 -9.02 -7.84
CA ALA A 200 -9.18 -8.43 -8.91
C ALA A 200 -9.54 -6.96 -9.17
N GLN A 201 -10.83 -6.60 -9.14
CA GLN A 201 -11.26 -5.22 -9.31
C GLN A 201 -10.76 -4.29 -8.20
N PHE A 202 -10.85 -4.72 -6.93
CA PHE A 202 -10.44 -3.91 -5.77
C PHE A 202 -8.92 -3.87 -5.59
N PHE A 203 -8.20 -4.99 -5.74
CA PHE A 203 -6.78 -5.07 -5.40
C PHE A 203 -5.82 -4.93 -6.59
N VAL A 204 -6.27 -5.24 -7.82
CA VAL A 204 -5.42 -5.16 -9.03
C VAL A 204 -5.74 -3.92 -9.84
N LEU A 205 -7.02 -3.71 -10.19
CA LEU A 205 -7.44 -2.59 -11.03
C LEU A 205 -7.51 -1.27 -10.25
N TYR A 206 -7.95 -1.33 -8.98
CA TYR A 206 -8.10 -0.22 -8.04
C TYR A 206 -8.55 1.10 -8.72
N PRO A 207 -9.86 1.35 -8.83
CA PRO A 207 -10.32 2.60 -9.40
C PRO A 207 -9.98 3.77 -8.48
N TYR A 208 -9.59 4.91 -9.07
CA TYR A 208 -9.32 6.13 -8.32
C TYR A 208 -10.63 6.70 -7.79
N PHE A 209 -10.82 6.70 -6.47
CA PHE A 209 -11.96 7.31 -5.81
C PHE A 209 -11.53 8.49 -4.94
N SER A 210 -12.47 9.40 -4.67
CA SER A 210 -12.26 10.44 -3.66
C SER A 210 -12.17 9.79 -2.26
N HIS A 211 -11.15 10.16 -1.48
CA HIS A 211 -10.97 9.65 -0.11
C HIS A 211 -12.23 9.82 0.75
N ALA A 212 -12.87 10.99 0.66
CA ALA A 212 -14.08 11.28 1.43
C ALA A 212 -15.28 10.43 0.98
N ALA A 213 -15.42 10.19 -0.33
CA ALA A 213 -16.48 9.35 -0.87
C ALA A 213 -16.31 7.90 -0.42
N MET A 214 -15.07 7.38 -0.39
CA MET A 214 -14.77 6.04 0.11
C MET A 214 -15.10 5.90 1.59
N ILE A 215 -14.70 6.86 2.43
CA ILE A 215 -15.00 6.83 3.87
C ILE A 215 -16.51 6.81 4.12
N LEU A 216 -17.25 7.68 3.42
CA LEU A 216 -18.71 7.74 3.54
C LEU A 216 -19.37 6.43 3.08
N LEU A 217 -18.97 5.90 1.92
CA LEU A 217 -19.50 4.64 1.39
C LEU A 217 -19.24 3.49 2.36
N THR A 218 -18.01 3.37 2.88
CA THR A 218 -17.65 2.34 3.85
C THR A 218 -18.46 2.48 5.13
N TYR A 219 -18.64 3.69 5.66
CA TYR A 219 -19.47 3.92 6.84
C TYR A 219 -20.91 3.43 6.62
N LEU A 220 -21.54 3.79 5.51
CA LEU A 220 -22.91 3.37 5.18
C LEU A 220 -23.03 1.83 5.08
N LEU A 221 -22.05 1.19 4.44
CA LEU A 221 -22.00 -0.27 4.28
C LEU A 221 -21.72 -1.02 5.58
N VAL A 222 -20.93 -0.46 6.50
CA VAL A 222 -20.72 -1.07 7.82
C VAL A 222 -21.95 -0.85 8.69
N CYS A 223 -22.64 0.29 8.55
CA CYS A 223 -23.84 0.63 9.32
C CYS A 223 -25.02 -0.26 8.99
N SER A 224 -25.15 -0.67 7.74
CA SER A 224 -26.18 -1.64 7.34
C SER A 224 -25.94 -3.04 7.89
N VAL A 225 -24.69 -3.40 8.25
CA VAL A 225 -24.37 -4.69 8.90
C VAL A 225 -24.52 -4.60 10.41
N SER A 226 -23.92 -3.57 11.04
CA SER A 226 -23.94 -3.42 12.49
C SER A 226 -23.57 -2.00 12.94
N MET A 227 -24.38 -1.43 13.83
CA MET A 227 -24.10 -0.14 14.46
C MET A 227 -22.82 -0.17 15.31
N PHE A 228 -22.54 -1.28 16.00
CA PHE A 228 -21.34 -1.41 16.81
C PHE A 228 -20.07 -1.38 15.96
N MET A 229 -20.05 -2.12 14.85
CA MET A 229 -18.92 -2.10 13.92
C MET A 229 -18.70 -0.72 13.29
N SER A 230 -19.79 0.02 13.06
CA SER A 230 -19.72 1.38 12.50
C SER A 230 -19.10 2.35 13.47
N PHE A 231 -19.44 2.24 14.76
CA PHE A 231 -18.81 3.00 15.82
C PHE A 231 -17.30 2.72 15.89
N LEU A 232 -16.89 1.45 15.86
CA LEU A 232 -15.47 1.07 15.84
C LEU A 232 -14.75 1.62 14.61
N TYR A 233 -15.37 1.51 13.43
CA TYR A 233 -14.84 2.07 12.19
C TYR A 233 -14.64 3.59 12.29
N SER A 234 -15.64 4.34 12.80
CA SER A 234 -15.51 5.79 13.00
C SER A 234 -14.38 6.15 13.96
N MET A 235 -14.18 5.38 15.04
CA MET A 235 -13.06 5.59 15.96
C MET A 235 -11.71 5.38 15.27
N VAL A 236 -11.57 4.34 14.45
CA VAL A 236 -10.35 4.09 13.68
C VAL A 236 -10.09 5.20 12.65
N VAL A 237 -11.12 5.65 11.92
CA VAL A 237 -11.00 6.74 10.95
C VAL A 237 -10.58 8.04 11.63
N LEU A 238 -11.18 8.39 12.77
CA LEU A 238 -10.81 9.58 13.56
C LEU A 238 -9.36 9.48 14.07
N PHE A 239 -8.97 8.30 14.56
CA PHE A 239 -7.61 8.06 15.03
C PHE A 239 -6.59 8.24 13.91
N ILE A 240 -6.80 7.61 12.75
CA ILE A 240 -5.86 7.66 11.62
C ILE A 240 -5.82 9.04 10.96
N ASN A 241 -6.95 9.71 10.76
CA ASN A 241 -6.99 10.96 9.98
C ASN A 241 -6.79 12.22 10.82
N LEU A 242 -6.96 12.17 12.14
CA LEU A 242 -6.82 13.35 13.00
C LEU A 242 -5.74 13.15 14.06
N ILE A 243 -5.88 12.11 14.89
CA ILE A 243 -5.00 11.90 16.04
C ILE A 243 -3.56 11.62 15.58
N CYS A 244 -3.39 10.67 14.65
CA CYS A 244 -2.07 10.31 14.13
C CYS A 244 -1.34 11.48 13.43
N PRO A 245 -1.95 12.26 12.51
CA PRO A 245 -1.32 13.44 11.92
C PRO A 245 -0.94 14.52 12.92
N VAL A 246 -1.78 14.79 13.93
CA VAL A 246 -1.47 15.78 14.98
C VAL A 246 -0.31 15.31 15.84
N LEU A 247 -0.31 14.04 16.27
CA LEU A 247 0.81 13.45 17.01
C LEU A 247 2.09 13.43 16.17
N PHE A 248 1.99 13.06 14.89
CA PHE A 248 3.12 13.04 13.97
C PHE A 248 3.76 14.41 13.84
N THR A 249 2.97 15.45 13.55
CA THR A 249 3.46 16.83 13.43
C THR A 249 4.03 17.38 14.74
N HIS A 250 3.44 17.03 15.88
CA HIS A 250 4.01 17.37 17.20
C HIS A 250 5.38 16.70 17.41
N TRP A 251 5.52 15.42 17.05
CA TRP A 251 6.77 14.68 17.23
C TRP A 251 7.87 15.02 16.22
N GLN A 252 7.57 15.75 15.14
CA GLN A 252 8.58 16.25 14.21
C GLN A 252 9.64 17.13 14.88
N ILE A 253 9.29 17.76 16.01
CA ILE A 253 10.20 18.59 16.81
C ILE A 253 11.39 17.77 17.35
N TYR A 254 11.19 16.48 17.63
CA TYR A 254 12.23 15.60 18.18
C TYR A 254 13.12 14.94 17.11
N LYS A 255 12.89 15.24 15.82
CA LYS A 255 13.70 14.66 14.74
C LYS A 255 15.13 15.20 14.76
N ASN A 256 16.09 14.30 14.88
CA ASN A 256 17.51 14.62 14.93
C ASN A 256 18.29 13.70 13.99
N ASN A 257 18.40 14.12 12.73
CA ASN A 257 19.24 13.45 11.74
C ASN A 257 20.65 14.04 11.80
N ILE A 258 21.64 13.18 11.98
CA ILE A 258 23.05 13.57 11.95
C ILE A 258 23.59 13.26 10.56
N TYR A 259 24.33 14.21 10.02
CA TYR A 259 25.04 14.10 8.76
C TYR A 259 26.52 14.32 9.00
N GLY A 260 27.34 13.60 8.26
CA GLY A 260 28.78 13.70 8.35
C GLY A 260 29.47 13.24 7.07
N PRO A 261 30.79 13.45 6.97
CA PRO A 261 31.57 13.05 5.80
C PRO A 261 31.72 11.53 5.62
N TRP A 262 31.16 10.74 6.53
CA TRP A 262 31.01 9.28 6.43
C TRP A 262 29.65 8.84 5.86
N ASP A 263 28.77 9.78 5.52
CA ASP A 263 27.51 9.46 4.85
C ASP A 263 27.75 8.90 3.44
N GLU A 264 26.86 8.02 2.99
CA GLU A 264 26.94 7.40 1.67
C GLU A 264 26.97 8.47 0.56
N ALA A 265 27.91 8.32 -0.38
CA ALA A 265 28.03 9.22 -1.51
C ALA A 265 26.77 9.13 -2.39
N VAL A 266 26.01 10.22 -2.47
CA VAL A 266 24.85 10.31 -3.35
C VAL A 266 25.33 10.45 -4.80
N ILE A 267 25.19 9.38 -5.58
CA ILE A 267 25.50 9.39 -7.02
C ILE A 267 24.42 10.24 -7.71
N LYS A 268 24.77 11.47 -8.10
CA LYS A 268 23.89 12.27 -8.97
C LYS A 268 23.86 11.64 -10.36
N ASN A 269 22.66 11.26 -10.81
CA ASN A 269 22.48 10.74 -12.17
C ASN A 269 22.85 11.84 -13.18
N ARG A 270 23.55 11.44 -14.25
CA ARG A 270 24.23 12.31 -15.25
C ARG A 270 23.31 13.28 -16.03
N GLY A 271 22.00 13.32 -15.74
CA GLY A 271 21.01 14.19 -16.38
C GLY A 271 20.73 15.53 -15.69
N GLU A 272 21.23 15.76 -14.47
CA GLU A 272 20.98 17.02 -13.72
C GLU A 272 22.03 18.12 -13.99
N TYR A 273 22.97 17.91 -14.91
CA TYR A 273 24.02 18.89 -15.25
C TYR A 273 23.61 19.94 -16.30
N SER A 274 22.37 19.93 -16.79
CA SER A 274 21.92 20.85 -17.85
C SER A 274 21.09 22.04 -17.39
N GLU A 275 20.95 22.27 -16.08
CA GLU A 275 20.28 23.47 -15.53
C GLU A 275 21.16 24.11 -14.45
N SER A 276 22.24 24.75 -14.89
CA SER A 276 22.94 25.79 -14.13
C SER A 276 23.54 26.81 -15.09
#